data_AF-A0A1E1XJ60-F1
#
_entry.id   AF-A0A1E1XJ60-F1
#
_cell.length_a   1.000
_cell.length_b   1.000
_cell.length_c   1.000
_cell.angle_alpha   90.00
_cell.angle_beta   90.00
_cell.angle_gamma   90.00
#
_symmetry.space_group_name_H-M   'P 1'
#
loop_
_entity.id
_entity.type
_entity.pdbx_description
1 polymer ?
#
loop_
_entity_poly.entity_id
_entity_poly.type
_entity_poly.pdbx_seq_one_letter_code
_entity_poly.pdbx_strand_id
1 'polypeptide(L)'
;LQKKVLRIFEQYHGPPELLRTRPLFLKYKMLKANQVYYFKLLQYIKKAKPYRVQHSNAAPAYTLRRETLRPPKVRMNYGRQLIEYQTANLLNKIQELRDLSANVSKNTLKALLLDNNLEFT
;
A
#
# COMPACT_ATOMS: atom_id res chain seq x y z
N LEU A 1 25.09 -10.90 -2.38
CA LEU A 1 24.39 -9.67 -2.84
C LEU A 1 23.60 -9.04 -1.69
N GLN A 2 23.88 -7.79 -1.34
CA GLN A 2 23.11 -7.09 -0.30
C GLN A 2 21.72 -6.69 -0.83
N LYS A 3 20.66 -6.93 -0.05
CA LYS A 3 19.25 -6.63 -0.41
C LYS A 3 19.00 -5.17 -0.80
N LYS A 4 19.82 -4.25 -0.28
CA LYS A 4 19.77 -2.81 -0.60
C LYS A 4 20.16 -2.53 -2.04
N VAL A 5 21.21 -3.19 -2.54
CA VAL A 5 21.72 -3.06 -3.90
C VAL A 5 20.69 -3.57 -4.92
N LEU A 6 20.05 -4.72 -4.64
CA LEU A 6 18.98 -5.27 -5.47
C LEU A 6 17.82 -4.29 -5.72
N ARG A 7 17.45 -3.49 -4.73
CA ARG A 7 16.34 -2.52 -4.84
C ARG A 7 16.65 -1.34 -5.76
N ILE A 8 17.91 -0.93 -5.87
CA ILE A 8 18.33 0.14 -6.78
C ILE A 8 18.09 -0.28 -8.23
N PHE A 9 18.25 -1.57 -8.52
CA PHE A 9 18.04 -2.14 -9.85
C PHE A 9 16.59 -2.48 -10.19
N GLU A 10 15.62 -2.18 -9.32
CA GLU A 10 14.19 -2.40 -9.64
C GLU A 10 13.68 -1.39 -10.68
N GLN A 11 14.24 -0.17 -10.70
CA GLN A 11 13.89 0.91 -11.62
C GLN A 11 14.98 1.14 -12.69
N TYR A 12 15.82 0.13 -12.95
CA TYR A 12 16.87 0.24 -13.96
C TYR A 12 16.24 0.33 -15.36
N HIS A 13 16.50 1.41 -16.08
CA HIS A 13 15.99 1.66 -17.44
C HIS A 13 17.03 1.38 -18.55
N GLY A 14 18.20 0.81 -18.21
CA GLY A 14 19.18 0.38 -19.21
C GLY A 14 18.78 -0.90 -19.93
N PRO A 15 19.66 -1.48 -20.78
CA PRO A 15 19.33 -2.66 -21.58
C PRO A 15 18.82 -3.81 -20.67
N PRO A 16 17.54 -4.21 -20.79
CA PRO A 16 16.91 -5.16 -19.86
C PRO A 16 17.47 -6.59 -20.00
N GLU A 17 18.24 -6.85 -21.06
CA GLU A 17 18.90 -8.12 -21.34
C GLU A 17 20.05 -8.42 -20.36
N LEU A 18 20.65 -7.40 -19.74
CA LEU A 18 21.83 -7.54 -18.87
C LEU A 18 21.53 -7.70 -17.37
N LEU A 19 20.33 -7.35 -16.89
CA LEU A 19 20.03 -7.32 -15.46
C LEU A 19 18.64 -7.90 -15.15
N ARG A 20 18.51 -9.22 -15.27
CA ARG A 20 17.32 -9.98 -14.88
C ARG A 20 17.18 -10.06 -13.34
N THR A 21 16.76 -8.97 -12.70
CA THR A 21 16.61 -8.92 -11.23
C THR A 21 15.26 -9.41 -10.73
N ARG A 22 14.21 -9.34 -11.56
CA ARG A 22 12.84 -9.83 -11.22
C ARG A 22 12.81 -11.24 -10.62
N PRO A 23 13.47 -12.27 -11.16
CA PRO A 23 13.48 -13.60 -10.54
C PRO A 23 14.12 -13.61 -9.15
N LEU A 24 15.07 -12.71 -8.87
CA LEU A 24 15.68 -12.57 -7.53
C LEU A 24 14.67 -12.00 -6.53
N PHE A 25 13.84 -11.03 -6.92
CA PHE A 25 12.78 -10.51 -6.05
C PHE A 25 11.75 -11.58 -5.68
N LEU A 26 11.36 -12.41 -6.65
CA LEU A 26 10.44 -13.54 -6.42
C LEU A 26 11.08 -14.60 -5.51
N LYS A 27 12.30 -15.04 -5.84
CA LYS A 27 13.06 -16.04 -5.07
C LYS A 27 13.22 -15.66 -3.60
N TYR A 28 13.51 -14.38 -3.32
CA TYR A 28 13.76 -13.91 -1.96
C TYR A 28 12.54 -13.27 -1.28
N LYS A 29 11.35 -13.32 -1.91
CA LYS A 29 10.12 -12.67 -1.42
C LYS A 29 10.42 -11.22 -1.00
N MET A 30 11.09 -10.48 -1.86
CA MET A 30 11.55 -9.11 -1.59
C MET A 30 10.56 -8.09 -2.13
N LEU A 31 10.24 -7.09 -1.30
CA LEU A 31 9.46 -5.94 -1.75
C LEU A 31 10.29 -5.08 -2.71
N LYS A 32 9.65 -4.70 -3.82
CA LYS A 32 10.09 -3.69 -4.79
C LYS A 32 10.18 -2.30 -4.15
N ALA A 33 10.83 -1.33 -4.79
CA ALA A 33 11.04 0.00 -4.20
C ALA A 33 9.70 0.73 -4.00
N ASN A 34 8.80 0.66 -4.98
CA ASN A 34 7.43 1.19 -4.87
C ASN A 34 6.65 0.54 -3.70
N GLN A 35 6.76 -0.78 -3.53
CA GLN A 35 6.10 -1.53 -2.46
C GLN A 35 6.65 -1.20 -1.06
N VAL A 36 7.90 -0.76 -0.94
CA VAL A 36 8.49 -0.35 0.35
C VAL A 36 7.80 0.88 0.90
N TYR A 37 7.46 1.83 0.03
CA TYR A 37 6.71 3.02 0.43
C TYR A 37 5.34 2.62 1.01
N TYR A 38 4.57 1.77 0.31
CA TYR A 38 3.27 1.28 0.80
C TYR A 38 3.39 0.44 2.06
N PHE A 39 4.46 -0.34 2.21
CA PHE A 39 4.71 -1.09 3.44
C PHE A 39 4.90 -0.17 4.65
N LYS A 40 5.65 0.93 4.49
CA LYS A 40 5.78 1.95 5.53
C LYS A 40 4.46 2.66 5.80
N LEU A 41 3.69 2.96 4.76
CA LEU A 41 2.38 3.59 4.90
C LEU A 41 1.39 2.68 5.67
N LEU A 42 1.38 1.38 5.39
CA LEU A 42 0.59 0.40 6.16
C LEU A 42 1.03 0.30 7.63
N GLN A 43 2.34 0.34 7.90
CA GLN A 43 2.84 0.38 9.27
C GLN A 43 2.40 1.65 10.00
N TYR A 44 2.42 2.79 9.31
CA TYR A 44 1.93 4.06 9.83
C TYR A 44 0.43 3.98 10.15
N ILE A 45 -0.39 3.53 9.19
CA ILE A 45 -1.84 3.34 9.36
C ILE A 45 -2.13 2.42 10.56
N LYS A 46 -1.42 1.29 10.68
CA LYS A 46 -1.58 0.36 11.81
C LYS A 46 -1.30 1.04 13.16
N LYS A 47 -0.24 1.86 13.22
CA LYS A 47 0.18 2.53 14.46
C LYS A 47 -0.76 3.68 14.83
N ALA A 48 -1.07 4.54 13.87
CA ALA A 48 -1.85 5.75 14.08
C ALA A 48 -3.37 5.51 14.09
N LYS A 49 -3.84 4.40 13.52
CA LYS A 49 -5.26 4.05 13.36
C LYS A 49 -6.14 5.22 12.88
N PRO A 50 -5.74 5.96 11.81
CA PRO A 50 -6.42 7.18 11.39
C PRO A 50 -7.89 6.94 10.94
N TYR A 51 -8.25 5.69 10.65
CA TYR A 51 -9.58 5.25 10.21
C TYR A 51 -10.54 4.93 11.36
N ARG A 52 -10.11 4.95 12.63
CA ARG A 52 -11.02 4.72 13.78
C ARG A 52 -11.91 5.93 14.10
N VAL A 53 -11.69 7.07 13.46
CA VAL A 53 -12.46 8.28 13.71
C VAL A 53 -13.72 8.26 12.83
N GLN A 54 -14.84 7.93 13.49
CA GLN A 54 -16.22 8.22 13.10
C GLN A 54 -16.85 7.36 11.99
N HIS A 55 -17.23 6.14 12.36
CA HIS A 55 -18.61 5.74 12.01
C HIS A 55 -19.51 6.50 12.99
N SER A 56 -20.28 7.48 12.52
CA SER A 56 -21.48 7.85 13.25
C SER A 56 -22.28 6.57 13.47
N ASN A 57 -22.82 6.32 14.67
CA ASN A 57 -23.65 5.15 14.97
C ASN A 57 -24.93 5.03 14.10
N ALA A 58 -25.11 5.91 13.11
CA ALA A 58 -26.15 5.81 12.11
C ALA A 58 -25.79 4.68 11.12
N ALA A 59 -26.55 3.59 11.19
CA ALA A 59 -26.52 2.55 10.17
C ALA A 59 -26.77 3.18 8.79
N PRO A 60 -26.05 2.75 7.74
CA PRO A 60 -26.26 3.28 6.40
C PRO A 60 -27.70 3.01 5.96
N ALA A 61 -28.38 4.04 5.44
CA ALA A 61 -29.75 3.91 4.92
C ALA A 61 -29.89 2.86 3.80
N TYR A 62 -28.77 2.50 3.15
CA TYR A 62 -28.69 1.47 2.13
C TYR A 62 -27.53 0.52 2.41
N THR A 63 -27.84 -0.75 2.65
CA THR A 63 -26.85 -1.82 2.92
C THR A 63 -26.07 -2.25 1.68
N LEU A 64 -26.53 -1.88 0.47
CA LEU A 64 -25.90 -2.24 -0.80
C LEU A 64 -24.65 -1.42 -1.12
N ARG A 65 -24.46 -0.27 -0.47
CA ARG A 65 -23.31 0.59 -0.73
C ARG A 65 -22.16 0.21 0.18
N ARG A 66 -21.02 -0.11 -0.44
CA ARG A 66 -19.78 -0.34 0.29
C ARG A 66 -19.29 0.96 0.94
N GLU A 67 -19.02 0.90 2.23
CA GLU A 67 -18.40 1.99 2.98
C GLU A 67 -16.94 2.12 2.55
N THR A 68 -16.61 3.23 1.89
CA THR A 68 -15.24 3.58 1.51
C THR A 68 -14.83 4.84 2.27
N LEU A 69 -13.56 4.90 2.67
CA LEU A 69 -13.02 6.09 3.31
C LEU A 69 -12.96 7.22 2.29
N ARG A 70 -13.59 8.35 2.62
CA ARG A 70 -13.57 9.52 1.76
C ARG A 70 -12.20 10.21 1.86
N PRO A 71 -11.42 10.28 0.78
CA PRO A 71 -10.18 11.05 0.80
C PRO A 71 -10.48 12.55 0.98
N PRO A 72 -9.57 13.32 1.60
CA PRO A 72 -9.72 14.77 1.71
C PRO A 72 -9.86 15.41 0.32
N LYS A 73 -10.75 16.39 0.21
CA LYS A 73 -11.00 17.12 -1.05
C LYS A 73 -9.83 18.07 -1.30
N VAL A 74 -9.06 17.83 -2.36
CA VAL A 74 -7.97 18.72 -2.79
C VAL A 74 -8.24 19.23 -4.20
N ARG A 75 -8.09 20.53 -4.44
CA ARG A 75 -8.33 21.15 -5.77
C ARG A 75 -7.26 20.79 -6.80
N MET A 76 -5.99 20.73 -6.39
CA MET A 76 -4.84 20.40 -7.24
C MET A 76 -3.75 19.74 -6.39
N ASN A 77 -3.15 18.66 -6.89
CA ASN A 77 -2.04 17.95 -6.23
C ASN A 77 -0.76 18.11 -7.09
N TYR A 78 -0.16 19.30 -7.11
CA TYR A 78 1.09 19.52 -7.84
C TYR A 78 2.26 18.85 -7.09
N GLY A 79 2.57 17.60 -7.45
CA GLY A 79 3.80 16.90 -7.04
C GLY A 79 3.87 16.40 -5.59
N ARG A 80 2.95 16.82 -4.70
CA ARG A 80 2.87 16.30 -3.33
C ARG A 80 1.42 16.01 -2.95
N GLN A 81 1.14 14.74 -2.68
CA GLN A 81 -0.13 14.32 -2.10
C GLN A 81 -0.02 14.27 -0.57
N LEU A 82 -1.09 14.66 0.12
CA LEU A 82 -1.19 14.54 1.56
C LEU A 82 -1.17 13.06 1.97
N ILE A 83 -0.54 12.76 3.11
CA ILE A 83 -0.50 11.40 3.67
C ILE A 83 -1.93 10.89 3.87
N GLU A 84 -2.84 11.73 4.35
CA GLU A 84 -4.26 11.38 4.54
C GLU A 84 -4.92 10.88 3.25
N TYR A 85 -4.67 11.57 2.13
CA TYR A 85 -5.15 11.15 0.82
C TYR A 85 -4.61 9.79 0.43
N GLN A 86 -3.30 9.58 0.60
CA GLN A 86 -2.63 8.33 0.28
C GLN A 86 -3.11 7.19 1.20
N THR A 87 -3.37 7.47 2.48
CA THR A 87 -3.92 6.50 3.42
C THR A 87 -5.34 6.09 3.07
N ALA A 88 -6.22 7.03 2.73
CA ALA A 88 -7.60 6.74 2.35
C ALA A 88 -7.65 5.93 1.04
N ASN A 89 -6.85 6.32 0.05
CA ASN A 89 -6.76 5.60 -1.23
C ASN A 89 -6.21 4.17 -1.06
N LEU A 90 -5.13 4.02 -0.28
CA LEU A 90 -4.54 2.72 0.01
C LEU A 90 -5.52 1.81 0.78
N LEU A 91 -6.22 2.36 1.77
CA LEU A 91 -7.23 1.63 2.53
C LEU A 91 -8.41 1.22 1.67
N ASN A 92 -8.95 2.08 0.81
CA ASN A 92 -10.06 1.69 -0.07
C ASN A 92 -9.71 0.52 -1.00
N LYS A 93 -8.48 0.51 -1.53
CA LYS A 93 -7.97 -0.60 -2.34
C LYS A 93 -7.72 -1.87 -1.53
N ILE A 94 -7.21 -1.76 -0.30
CA ILE A 94 -6.92 -2.91 0.57
C ILE A 94 -8.15 -3.39 1.34
N GLN A 95 -9.20 -2.59 1.48
CA GLN A 95 -10.44 -2.96 2.15
C GLN A 95 -11.22 -4.01 1.34
N GLU A 96 -10.83 -4.29 0.09
CA GLU A 96 -11.25 -5.50 -0.64
C GLU A 96 -10.58 -6.77 -0.11
N LEU A 97 -9.44 -6.61 0.58
CA LEU A 97 -8.46 -7.66 0.84
C LEU A 97 -8.34 -8.08 2.32
N ARG A 98 -8.71 -7.26 3.32
CA ARG A 98 -8.95 -7.68 4.73
C ARG A 98 -9.17 -6.53 5.71
N ASP A 99 -9.82 -6.84 6.82
CA ASP A 99 -9.81 -6.04 8.04
C ASP A 99 -8.39 -5.92 8.64
N LEU A 100 -7.80 -4.74 8.48
CA LEU A 100 -6.55 -4.33 9.16
C LEU A 100 -6.76 -4.04 10.66
N SER A 101 -7.99 -4.25 11.18
CA SER A 101 -8.37 -4.04 12.58
C SER A 101 -7.79 -5.10 13.52
N ALA A 102 -7.51 -6.30 13.01
CA ALA A 102 -6.90 -7.40 13.76
C ALA A 102 -5.41 -7.15 14.04
N ASN A 103 -4.81 -7.95 14.93
CA ASN A 103 -3.37 -7.95 15.20
C ASN A 103 -2.56 -8.47 13.99
N VAL A 104 -2.57 -7.72 12.89
CA VAL A 104 -1.87 -8.07 11.65
C VAL A 104 -0.36 -7.91 11.88
N SER A 105 0.40 -8.98 11.72
CA SER A 105 1.86 -8.97 11.88
C SER A 105 2.55 -8.19 10.75
N LYS A 106 3.81 -7.80 10.95
CA LYS A 106 4.61 -7.18 9.87
C LYS A 106 4.78 -8.12 8.67
N ASN A 107 4.84 -9.42 8.91
CA ASN A 107 5.01 -10.43 7.87
C ASN A 107 3.76 -10.59 7.02
N THR A 108 2.57 -10.51 7.62
CA THR A 108 1.30 -10.58 6.88
C THR A 108 1.08 -9.34 6.01
N LEU A 109 1.45 -8.14 6.48
CA LEU A 109 1.44 -6.93 5.64
C LEU A 109 2.40 -7.06 4.44
N LYS A 110 3.57 -7.65 4.67
CA LYS A 110 4.55 -7.89 3.61
C LYS A 110 4.03 -8.90 2.58
N ALA A 111 3.41 -9.99 3.04
CA ALA A 111 2.82 -11.00 2.16
C ALA A 111 1.72 -10.40 1.28
N LEU A 112 0.80 -9.64 1.88
CA LEU A 112 -0.27 -8.95 1.17
C LEU A 112 0.26 -8.09 0.01
N LEU A 113 1.34 -7.33 0.24
CA LEU A 113 1.93 -6.50 -0.80
C LEU A 113 2.63 -7.29 -1.92
N LEU A 114 3.19 -8.47 -1.60
CA LEU A 114 3.79 -9.35 -2.59
C LEU A 114 2.73 -10.01 -3.47
N ASP A 115 1.62 -10.43 -2.87
CA ASP A 115 0.54 -11.15 -3.56
C ASP A 115 -0.23 -10.22 -4.51
N ASN A 116 -0.45 -8.97 -4.11
CA ASN A 116 -1.29 -8.05 -4.87
C ASN A 116 -0.58 -7.28 -5.99
N ASN A 117 0.75 -7.47 -6.16
CA ASN A 117 1.57 -6.80 -7.18
C ASN A 117 1.13 -5.36 -7.48
N LEU A 118 0.80 -4.59 -6.44
CA LEU A 118 0.05 -3.35 -6.63
C LEU A 118 0.90 -2.35 -7.41
N GLU A 119 0.54 -2.12 -8.67
CA GLU A 119 1.06 -1.06 -9.51
C GLU A 119 0.14 0.15 -9.32
N PHE A 120 0.63 1.13 -8.59
CA PHE A 120 -0.07 2.40 -8.40
C PHE A 120 0.49 3.38 -9.41
N THR A 121 -0.26 3.59 -10.48
CA THR A 121 -0.09 4.68 -11.44
C THR A 121 -0.63 6.00 -10.86
#